data_AF-A0A7C3DXG9-F1
#
_entry.id   AF-A0A7C3DXG9-F1
#
_cell.length_a   1.000
_cell.length_b   1.000
_cell.length_c   1.000
_cell.angle_alpha   90.00
_cell.angle_beta   90.00
_cell.angle_gamma   90.00
#
_symmetry.space_group_name_H-M   'P 1'
#
loop_
_entity.id
_entity.type
_entity.pdbx_description
1 polymer ?
#
loop_
_entity_poly.entity_id
_entity_poly.type
_entity_poly.pdbx_seq_one_letter_code
_entity_poly.pdbx_strand_id
1 'polypeptide(L)'
;MAHAQGRRGHGGKRFFVADLRHTRRRQLVVQTREKPAEVDPKDGRVLWEQPVEAFHGMNILTPVAYRDMLFTSTYGGRTFGFKVSYAGDRSTVSEVWRHKAQGYTSTPVMIDGVAYTRLRSQRVMAAELTTGRELWTSDQSFGKC
;
A
#
# COMPACT_ATOMS: atom_id res chain seq x y z
N MET A 1 11.40 7.75 -44.11
CA MET A 1 11.41 6.39 -43.53
C MET A 1 11.01 6.48 -42.07
N ALA A 2 10.19 5.54 -41.59
CA ALA A 2 9.28 5.71 -40.46
C ALA A 2 9.93 5.70 -39.06
N HIS A 3 9.40 6.54 -38.17
CA HIS A 3 9.60 6.52 -36.73
C HIS A 3 8.96 5.27 -36.11
N ALA A 4 9.73 4.52 -35.30
CA ALA A 4 9.19 3.50 -34.41
C ALA A 4 9.06 4.07 -32.99
N GLN A 5 7.84 4.49 -32.63
CA GLN A 5 7.46 4.73 -31.23
C GLN A 5 7.33 3.39 -30.51
N GLY A 6 8.21 3.14 -29.55
CA GLY A 6 8.13 1.99 -28.66
C GLY A 6 6.83 2.04 -27.85
N ARG A 7 5.95 1.06 -28.08
CA ARG A 7 4.74 0.82 -27.29
C ARG A 7 5.13 0.57 -25.83
N ARG A 8 4.77 1.50 -24.93
CA ARG A 8 4.82 1.26 -23.49
C ARG A 8 3.80 0.17 -23.15
N GLY A 9 4.30 -1.02 -22.86
CA GLY A 9 3.51 -2.14 -22.38
C GLY A 9 2.69 -1.71 -21.17
N HIS A 10 1.37 -1.77 -21.28
CA HIS A 10 0.45 -1.61 -20.17
C HIS A 10 0.51 -2.88 -19.34
N GLY A 11 1.47 -2.93 -18.40
CA GLY A 11 1.56 -3.97 -17.39
C GLY A 11 0.27 -4.02 -16.57
N GLY A 12 -0.25 -5.23 -16.36
CA GLY A 12 -1.57 -5.47 -15.76
C GLY A 12 -1.81 -4.65 -14.49
N LYS A 13 -2.87 -3.84 -14.53
CA LYS A 13 -3.38 -3.13 -13.35
C LYS A 13 -4.04 -4.18 -12.46
N ARG A 14 -3.41 -4.53 -11.33
CA ARG A 14 -4.08 -5.31 -10.29
C ARG A 14 -4.86 -4.33 -9.43
N PHE A 15 -6.18 -4.44 -9.47
CA PHE A 15 -7.09 -3.65 -8.64
C PHE A 15 -7.42 -4.46 -7.40
N PHE A 16 -7.34 -3.82 -6.24
CA PHE A 16 -7.78 -4.40 -4.98
C PHE A 16 -8.57 -3.33 -4.24
N VAL A 17 -9.58 -3.78 -3.48
CA VAL A 17 -10.51 -2.91 -2.75
C VAL A 17 -10.28 -3.12 -1.27
N ALA A 18 -9.89 -2.08 -0.55
CA ALA A 18 -9.94 -2.07 0.91
C ALA A 18 -11.19 -1.31 1.37
N ASP A 19 -12.07 -1.96 2.13
CA ASP A 19 -13.25 -1.34 2.75
C ASP A 19 -12.88 -0.82 4.15
N LEU A 20 -12.70 0.50 4.25
CA LEU A 20 -12.45 1.19 5.52
C LEU A 20 -13.81 1.48 6.20
N ARG A 21 -14.22 0.62 7.13
CA ARG A 21 -15.49 0.75 7.89
C ARG A 21 -15.44 1.80 9.02
N HIS A 22 -14.67 2.87 8.87
CA HIS A 22 -14.56 3.91 9.91
C HIS A 22 -15.63 5.01 9.77
N THR A 23 -16.30 5.07 8.63
CA THR A 23 -17.42 5.99 8.37
C THR A 23 -18.60 5.18 7.83
N ARG A 24 -19.85 5.67 7.91
CA ARG A 24 -20.98 5.04 7.18
C ARG A 24 -20.81 5.08 5.65
N ARG A 25 -19.63 5.46 5.14
CA ARG A 25 -19.29 5.51 3.72
C ARG A 25 -18.38 4.35 3.38
N ARG A 26 -18.77 3.64 2.33
CA ARG A 26 -17.92 2.67 1.65
C ARG A 26 -16.81 3.43 0.91
N GLN A 27 -15.58 3.05 1.17
CA GLN A 27 -14.40 3.66 0.56
C GLN A 27 -13.75 2.65 -0.37
N LEU A 28 -13.17 3.15 -1.46
CA LEU A 28 -12.50 2.33 -2.45
C LEU A 28 -11.09 2.87 -2.64
N VAL A 29 -10.13 2.26 -1.94
CA VAL A 29 -8.71 2.51 -2.16
C VAL A 29 -8.22 1.57 -3.25
N VAL A 30 -7.65 2.13 -4.32
CA VAL A 30 -7.11 1.43 -5.48
C VAL A 30 -5.59 1.58 -5.48
N GLN A 31 -4.90 0.46 -5.64
CA GLN A 31 -3.45 0.44 -5.80
C GLN A 31 -3.09 0.51 -7.29
N THR A 32 -2.25 1.47 -7.68
CA THR A 32 -1.66 1.55 -9.03
C THR A 32 -0.18 1.23 -9.01
N ARG A 33 0.49 1.25 -10.17
CA ARG A 33 1.94 1.02 -10.27
C ARG A 33 2.78 2.02 -9.46
N GLU A 34 2.27 3.24 -9.25
CA GLU A 34 3.07 4.35 -8.70
C GLU A 34 2.48 4.89 -7.39
N LYS A 35 1.17 4.71 -7.18
CA LYS A 35 0.45 5.37 -6.09
C LYS A 35 -0.81 4.58 -5.69
N PRO A 36 -1.10 4.42 -4.39
CA PRO A 36 -2.48 4.26 -3.93
C PRO A 36 -3.30 5.52 -4.17
N ALA A 37 -4.59 5.34 -4.40
CA ALA A 37 -5.58 6.41 -4.55
C ALA A 37 -6.92 6.00 -3.94
N GLU A 38 -7.65 6.92 -3.32
CA GLU A 38 -9.06 6.71 -3.03
C GLU A 38 -9.90 7.22 -4.20
N VAL A 39 -10.91 6.44 -4.58
CA VAL A 39 -11.88 6.82 -5.60
C VAL A 39 -13.29 6.73 -5.04
N ASP A 40 -14.18 7.61 -5.48
CA ASP A 40 -15.60 7.52 -5.15
C ASP A 40 -16.19 6.29 -5.85
N PRO A 41 -16.80 5.34 -5.11
CA PRO A 41 -17.35 4.12 -5.71
C PRO A 41 -18.58 4.38 -6.60
N LYS A 42 -19.20 5.57 -6.55
CA LYS A 42 -20.38 5.91 -7.35
C LYS A 42 -20.03 6.31 -8.77
N ASP A 43 -18.99 7.13 -8.94
CA ASP A 43 -18.65 7.76 -10.22
C ASP A 43 -17.17 7.57 -10.65
N GLY A 44 -16.34 6.97 -9.78
CA GLY A 44 -14.93 6.72 -10.06
C GLY A 44 -14.03 7.96 -9.91
N ARG A 45 -14.55 9.09 -9.41
CA ARG A 45 -13.76 10.30 -9.20
C ARG A 45 -12.65 10.04 -8.18
N VAL A 46 -11.42 10.42 -8.52
CA VAL A 46 -10.28 10.36 -7.60
C VAL A 46 -10.44 11.42 -6.50
N LEU A 47 -10.38 10.99 -5.24
CA LEU A 47 -10.48 11.87 -4.06
C LEU A 47 -9.09 12.31 -3.58
N TRP A 48 -8.15 11.36 -3.52
CA TRP A 48 -6.73 11.63 -3.27
C TRP A 48 -5.87 10.57 -3.93
N GLU A 49 -4.59 10.90 -4.10
CA GLU A 49 -3.55 9.97 -4.52
C GLU A 49 -2.28 10.23 -3.71
N GLN A 50 -1.52 9.18 -3.42
CA GLN A 50 -0.28 9.28 -2.67
C GLN A 50 0.84 8.56 -3.41
N PRO A 51 1.82 9.27 -4.00
CA PRO A 51 2.99 8.64 -4.57
C PRO A 51 3.74 7.81 -3.53
N VAL A 52 4.20 6.63 -3.93
CA VAL A 52 5.09 5.80 -3.11
C VAL A 52 6.27 5.33 -3.92
N GLU A 53 7.45 5.43 -3.32
CA GLU A 53 8.69 5.02 -3.95
C GLU A 53 8.75 3.49 -4.02
N ALA A 54 8.93 2.94 -5.23
CA ALA A 54 9.09 1.52 -5.48
C ALA A 54 10.10 1.27 -6.60
N PHE A 55 10.91 0.22 -6.47
CA PHE A 55 11.90 -0.14 -7.49
C PHE A 55 11.21 -0.53 -8.80
N HIS A 56 11.54 0.15 -9.90
CA HIS A 56 10.89 0.02 -11.22
C HIS A 56 9.34 0.08 -11.20
N GLY A 57 8.75 0.77 -10.22
CA GLY A 57 7.30 0.82 -10.04
C GLY A 57 6.71 -0.53 -9.62
N MET A 58 7.48 -1.40 -8.96
CA MET A 58 6.99 -2.65 -8.38
C MET A 58 6.21 -2.40 -7.08
N ASN A 59 5.18 -1.57 -7.18
CA ASN A 59 4.23 -1.29 -6.12
C ASN A 59 3.13 -2.35 -6.11
N ILE A 60 3.52 -3.56 -5.72
CA ILE A 60 2.72 -4.78 -5.92
C ILE A 60 1.81 -5.05 -4.71
N LEU A 61 2.23 -4.64 -3.51
CA LEU A 61 1.54 -4.98 -2.29
C LEU A 61 0.27 -4.14 -2.16
N THR A 62 -0.86 -4.80 -1.95
CA THR A 62 -2.11 -4.12 -1.64
C THR A 62 -2.00 -3.45 -0.28
N PRO A 63 -2.32 -2.14 -0.16
CA PRO A 63 -2.39 -1.50 1.14
C PRO A 63 -3.44 -2.15 2.02
N VAL A 64 -3.12 -2.35 3.29
CA VAL A 64 -4.08 -2.82 4.29
C VAL A 64 -4.59 -1.67 5.13
N ALA A 65 -5.87 -1.73 5.44
CA ALA A 65 -6.61 -0.71 6.15
C ALA A 65 -6.85 -1.12 7.61
N TYR A 66 -6.68 -0.20 8.54
CA TYR A 66 -7.11 -0.37 9.93
C TYR A 66 -7.52 0.98 10.51
N ARG A 67 -8.81 1.11 10.88
CA ARG A 67 -9.43 2.38 11.30
C ARG A 67 -9.29 3.46 10.22
N ASP A 68 -8.56 4.53 10.50
CA ASP A 68 -8.25 5.65 9.61
C ASP A 68 -6.84 5.57 9.04
N MET A 69 -6.21 4.39 9.10
CA MET A 69 -4.83 4.20 8.69
C MET A 69 -4.73 3.21 7.52
N LEU A 70 -3.78 3.48 6.63
CA LEU A 70 -3.35 2.59 5.55
C LEU A 70 -1.89 2.20 5.77
N PHE A 71 -1.59 0.92 5.60
CA PHE A 71 -0.25 0.37 5.64
C PHE A 71 0.10 -0.20 4.27
N THR A 72 1.27 0.12 3.76
CA THR A 72 1.80 -0.55 2.57
C THR A 72 3.31 -0.70 2.66
N SER A 73 3.86 -1.61 1.87
CA SER A 73 5.30 -1.75 1.70
C SER A 73 5.60 -1.95 0.22
N THR A 74 6.77 -1.52 -0.24
CA THR A 74 7.12 -1.59 -1.65
C THR A 74 8.34 -2.48 -1.90
N TYR A 75 8.36 -3.14 -3.06
CA TYR A 75 9.53 -3.89 -3.49
C TYR A 75 10.68 -2.92 -3.78
N GLY A 76 11.80 -3.09 -3.09
CA GLY A 76 12.99 -2.24 -3.26
C GLY A 76 12.85 -0.81 -2.74
N GLY A 77 11.75 -0.47 -2.03
CA GLY A 77 11.52 0.86 -1.47
C GLY A 77 11.49 0.86 0.05
N ARG A 78 10.33 1.16 0.64
CA ARG A 78 10.14 1.29 2.10
C ARG A 78 8.74 0.79 2.51
N THR A 79 8.53 0.73 3.82
CA THR A 79 7.22 0.50 4.42
C THR A 79 6.67 1.82 4.95
N PHE A 80 5.38 2.06 4.73
CA PHE A 80 4.73 3.35 4.99
C PHE A 80 3.43 3.15 5.77
N GLY A 81 3.16 4.09 6.66
CA GLY A 81 1.85 4.30 7.26
C GLY A 81 1.30 5.63 6.82
N PHE A 82 0.08 5.60 6.31
CA PHE A 82 -0.68 6.78 5.96
C PHE A 82 -1.90 6.92 6.86
N LYS A 83 -2.25 8.15 7.22
CA LYS A 83 -3.50 8.48 7.88
C LYS A 83 -4.44 9.10 6.86
N VAL A 84 -5.66 8.57 6.79
CA VAL A 84 -6.75 9.12 5.98
C VAL A 84 -7.59 10.01 6.89
N SER A 85 -7.71 11.29 6.53
CA SER A 85 -8.53 12.26 7.25
C SER A 85 -9.77 12.59 6.46
N TYR A 86 -10.89 12.82 7.15
CA TYR A 86 -12.19 13.09 6.52
C TYR A 86 -12.75 14.43 6.97
N ALA A 87 -13.28 15.19 6.02
CA ALA A 87 -14.00 16.44 6.25
C ALA A 87 -15.25 16.47 5.34
N GLY A 88 -16.38 16.01 5.90
CA GLY A 88 -17.62 15.84 5.15
C GLY A 88 -17.44 14.84 4.02
N ASP A 89 -17.54 15.32 2.79
CA ASP A 89 -17.47 14.51 1.57
C ASP A 89 -16.07 14.37 0.98
N ARG A 90 -15.09 15.01 1.63
CA ARG A 90 -13.70 15.03 1.18
C ARG A 90 -12.87 14.16 2.11
N SER A 91 -11.92 13.46 1.53
CA SER A 91 -10.85 12.78 2.24
C SER A 91 -9.50 13.27 1.76
N THR A 92 -8.51 13.21 2.64
CA THR A 92 -7.11 13.43 2.33
C THR A 92 -6.27 12.33 2.94
N VAL A 93 -5.06 12.15 2.44
CA VAL A 93 -4.11 11.18 2.97
C VAL A 93 -2.80 11.88 3.30
N SER A 94 -2.15 11.47 4.39
CA SER A 94 -0.82 11.94 4.75
C SER A 94 0.05 10.79 5.24
N GLU A 95 1.33 10.79 4.88
CA GLU A 95 2.32 9.90 5.48
C GLU A 95 2.53 10.32 6.94
N VAL A 96 2.34 9.41 7.88
CA VAL A 96 2.54 9.67 9.31
C VAL A 96 3.77 8.98 9.87
N TRP A 97 4.22 7.91 9.23
CA TRP A 97 5.49 7.26 9.55
C TRP A 97 6.05 6.49 8.34
N ARG A 98 7.36 6.24 8.39
CA ARG A 98 8.11 5.43 7.42
C ARG A 98 9.07 4.48 8.12
N HIS A 99 9.25 3.29 7.54
CA HIS A 99 10.18 2.28 8.04
C HIS A 99 11.08 1.74 6.92
N LYS A 100 12.33 1.40 7.25
CA LYS A 100 13.36 0.97 6.29
C LYS A 100 13.11 -0.41 5.67
N ALA A 101 12.23 -1.21 6.27
CA ALA A 101 11.90 -2.54 5.78
C ALA A 101 11.27 -2.47 4.38
N GLN A 102 11.60 -3.46 3.56
CA GLN A 102 11.14 -3.58 2.17
C GLN A 102 10.29 -4.83 2.04
N GLY A 103 9.05 -4.66 1.62
CA GLY A 103 8.15 -5.75 1.28
C GLY A 103 8.66 -6.52 0.07
N TYR A 104 8.28 -7.78 -0.03
CA TYR A 104 8.56 -8.57 -1.22
C TYR A 104 7.44 -8.42 -2.25
N THR A 105 6.47 -9.34 -2.30
CA THR A 105 5.39 -9.32 -3.31
C THR A 105 4.02 -9.70 -2.74
N SER A 106 3.95 -10.07 -1.46
CA SER A 106 2.71 -10.49 -0.80
C SER A 106 2.05 -9.33 -0.07
N THR A 107 0.73 -9.22 -0.19
CA THR A 107 -0.10 -8.33 0.62
C THR A 107 0.13 -8.60 2.11
N PRO A 108 0.35 -7.57 2.95
CA PRO A 108 0.44 -7.72 4.39
C PRO A 108 -0.83 -8.33 4.98
N VAL A 109 -0.72 -9.07 6.07
CA VAL A 109 -1.87 -9.51 6.86
C VAL A 109 -2.03 -8.59 8.06
N MET A 110 -3.24 -8.12 8.33
CA MET A 110 -3.53 -7.25 9.48
C MET A 110 -4.38 -8.00 10.51
N ILE A 111 -3.91 -8.05 11.75
CA ILE A 111 -4.60 -8.65 12.90
C ILE A 111 -4.45 -7.69 14.07
N ASP A 112 -5.56 -7.22 14.64
CA ASP A 112 -5.61 -6.39 15.85
C ASP A 112 -4.65 -5.18 15.86
N GLY A 113 -4.51 -4.51 14.71
CA GLY A 113 -3.65 -3.34 14.56
C GLY A 113 -2.17 -3.65 14.32
N VAL A 114 -1.81 -4.93 14.16
CA VAL A 114 -0.47 -5.39 13.79
C VAL A 114 -0.47 -5.84 12.34
N ALA A 115 0.45 -5.30 11.55
CA ALA A 115 0.69 -5.71 10.17
C ALA A 115 1.85 -6.72 10.11
N TYR A 116 1.59 -7.86 9.49
CA TYR A 116 2.57 -8.93 9.23
C TYR A 116 2.94 -8.90 7.74
N THR A 117 4.21 -8.66 7.45
CA THR A 117 4.69 -8.45 6.08
C THR A 117 5.86 -9.37 5.78
N ARG A 118 5.81 -10.09 4.66
CA ARG A 118 6.98 -10.78 4.11
C ARG A 118 7.93 -9.77 3.49
N LEU A 119 9.15 -9.75 3.98
CA LEU A 119 10.20 -8.86 3.54
C LEU A 119 11.02 -9.45 2.39
N ARG A 120 11.68 -8.58 1.64
CA ARG A 120 12.66 -8.95 0.61
C ARG A 120 13.85 -9.74 1.16
N SER A 121 14.15 -9.58 2.46
CA SER A 121 15.14 -10.38 3.18
C SER A 121 14.71 -11.82 3.45
N GLN A 122 13.54 -12.24 2.97
CA GLN A 122 12.89 -13.53 3.24
C GLN A 122 12.43 -13.71 4.69
N ARG A 123 12.58 -12.68 5.53
CA ARG A 123 12.05 -12.67 6.91
C ARG A 123 10.61 -12.17 6.92
N VAL A 124 9.88 -12.44 8.01
CA VAL A 124 8.57 -11.85 8.28
C VAL A 124 8.74 -10.80 9.36
N MET A 125 8.17 -9.62 9.14
CA MET A 125 8.15 -8.53 10.11
C MET A 125 6.73 -8.33 10.63
N ALA A 126 6.59 -8.14 11.94
CA ALA A 126 5.39 -7.62 12.57
C ALA A 126 5.63 -6.17 12.99
N ALA A 127 4.73 -5.27 12.61
CA ALA A 127 4.82 -3.86 12.98
C ALA A 127 3.44 -3.32 13.39
N GLU A 128 3.44 -2.43 14.38
CA GLU A 128 2.24 -1.67 14.74
C GLU A 128 1.85 -0.75 13.60
N LEU A 129 0.59 -0.86 13.18
CA LEU A 129 0.09 -0.10 12.03
C LEU A 129 -0.01 1.40 12.34
N THR A 130 -0.34 1.77 13.58
CA THR A 130 -0.53 3.17 13.99
C THR A 130 0.79 3.93 14.14
N THR A 131 1.87 3.26 14.56
CA THR A 131 3.15 3.92 14.92
C THR A 131 4.29 3.57 13.96
N GLY A 132 4.17 2.48 13.20
CA GLY A 132 5.26 1.93 12.40
C GLY A 132 6.33 1.22 13.23
N ARG A 133 6.11 1.06 14.55
CA ARG A 133 7.05 0.40 15.45
C ARG A 133 7.15 -1.07 15.11
N GLU A 134 8.36 -1.52 14.78
CA GLU A 134 8.65 -2.95 14.64
C GLU A 134 8.46 -3.65 15.99
N LEU A 135 7.64 -4.69 16.00
CA LEU A 135 7.43 -5.57 17.16
C LEU A 135 8.49 -6.66 17.17
N TRP A 136 8.70 -7.28 16.01
CA TRP A 136 9.72 -8.29 15.80
C TRP A 136 9.94 -8.53 14.30
N THR A 137 11.09 -9.11 13.98
CA THR A 137 11.36 -9.70 12.67
C THR A 137 11.89 -11.13 12.86
N SER A 138 11.26 -12.12 12.22
CA SER A 138 11.56 -13.55 12.41
C SER A 138 13.03 -13.87 12.20
N ASP A 139 13.67 -14.63 13.08
CA ASP A 139 15.10 -14.99 12.93
C ASP A 139 15.40 -15.91 11.76
N GLN A 140 14.39 -16.67 11.34
CA GLN A 140 14.47 -17.55 10.20
C GLN A 140 14.01 -16.85 8.91
N SER A 141 14.61 -17.29 7.81
CA SER A 141 14.21 -16.92 6.45
C SER A 141 13.22 -17.96 5.91
N PHE A 142 12.14 -17.48 5.29
CA PHE A 142 11.09 -18.28 4.69
C PHE A 142 11.14 -18.18 3.16
N GLY A 143 11.79 -19.18 2.56
CA GLY A 143 11.80 -19.50 1.13
C GLY A 143 12.44 -18.48 0.20
N LYS A 144 13.03 -18.97 -0.90
CA LYS A 144 13.18 -18.23 -2.15
C LYS A 144 11.94 -18.56 -2.99
N CYS A 145 11.06 -17.59 -3.22
CA CYS A 145 10.01 -17.76 -4.22
C CYS A 145 10.56 -17.29 -5.57
#